data_AF-A0A7Z0LGF9-F1
#
_entry.id   AF-A0A7Z0LGF9-F1
#
_cell.length_a   1.000
_cell.length_b   1.000
_cell.length_c   1.000
_cell.angle_alpha   90.00
_cell.angle_beta   90.00
_cell.angle_gamma   90.00
#
_symmetry.space_group_name_H-M   'P 1'
#
loop_
_entity.id
_entity.type
_entity.pdbx_description
1 polymer ?
#
loop_
_entity_poly.entity_id
_entity_poly.type
_entity_poly.pdbx_seq_one_letter_code
_entity_poly.pdbx_strand_id
1 'polypeptide(L)'
;MIPRKYSYNKNLIQKLGYAELVSKYNLYDELYNNSIYYAVDSIDYHLTDIYNQNINPLNILLGDYFNFTYYDKLKENLDKLAMISNTMEKNYIILAKDNFTVNDIKYLSTSLADILLSFYNKELSDLDKEFLFTKFCENYKEEFKFLLENSYINKNGEI
;
A
#
# COMPACT_ATOMS: atom_id res chain seq x y z
N MET A 1 0.65 15.96 -27.38
CA MET A 1 1.27 14.65 -27.12
C MET A 1 0.68 14.15 -25.81
N ILE A 2 -0.26 13.21 -25.84
CA ILE A 2 -0.88 12.67 -24.62
C ILE A 2 0.23 11.85 -23.93
N PRO A 3 0.55 12.08 -22.65
CA PRO A 3 1.61 11.34 -22.00
C PRO A 3 1.31 9.84 -22.04
N ARG A 4 2.36 9.02 -22.20
CA ARG A 4 2.31 7.57 -22.00
C ARG A 4 1.43 7.27 -20.79
N LYS A 5 0.48 6.33 -20.95
CA LYS A 5 -0.36 5.79 -19.87
C LYS A 5 0.50 5.61 -18.62
N TYR A 6 0.23 6.35 -17.54
CA TYR A 6 0.98 6.18 -16.29
C TYR A 6 0.73 4.75 -15.83
N SER A 7 1.81 3.96 -15.77
CA SER A 7 1.82 2.59 -15.26
C SER A 7 2.26 2.59 -13.82
N TYR A 8 1.84 1.58 -13.05
CA TYR A 8 2.30 1.43 -11.68
C TYR A 8 3.84 1.29 -11.61
N ASN A 9 4.41 1.67 -10.48
CA ASN A 9 5.84 1.66 -10.24
C ASN A 9 6.32 0.24 -9.86
N LYS A 10 6.84 -0.50 -10.85
CA LYS A 10 7.37 -1.86 -10.64
C LYS A 10 8.43 -1.94 -9.53
N ASN A 11 9.26 -0.90 -9.38
CA ASN A 11 10.30 -0.88 -8.35
C ASN A 11 9.66 -0.79 -6.95
N LEU A 12 8.64 0.06 -6.79
CA LEU A 12 7.88 0.14 -5.54
C LEU A 12 7.25 -1.22 -5.19
N ILE A 13 6.56 -1.85 -6.14
CA ILE A 13 5.92 -3.16 -5.95
C ILE A 13 6.95 -4.21 -5.48
N GLN A 14 8.14 -4.21 -6.07
CA GLN A 14 9.22 -5.10 -5.65
C GLN A 14 9.74 -4.76 -4.25
N LYS A 15 10.01 -3.48 -3.97
CA LYS A 15 10.50 -3.04 -2.66
C LYS A 15 9.54 -3.37 -1.52
N LEU A 16 8.24 -3.27 -1.78
CA LEU A 16 7.19 -3.58 -0.80
C LEU A 16 6.90 -5.08 -0.66
N GLY A 17 7.60 -5.96 -1.40
CA GLY A 17 7.51 -7.41 -1.23
C GLY A 17 6.35 -8.10 -1.99
N TYR A 18 5.63 -7.37 -2.86
CA TYR A 18 4.50 -7.94 -3.60
C TYR A 18 4.93 -8.95 -4.66
N ALA A 19 6.12 -8.77 -5.26
CA ALA A 19 6.64 -9.71 -6.25
C ALA A 19 6.92 -11.08 -5.62
N GLU A 20 7.47 -11.08 -4.40
CA GLU A 20 7.74 -12.26 -3.60
C GLU A 20 6.44 -12.98 -3.21
N LEU A 21 5.40 -12.25 -2.80
CA LEU A 21 4.09 -12.85 -2.52
C LEU A 21 3.47 -13.48 -3.76
N VAL A 22 3.48 -12.78 -4.89
CA VAL A 22 2.95 -13.30 -6.16
C VAL A 22 3.65 -14.60 -6.55
N SER A 23 4.99 -14.64 -6.44
CA SER A 23 5.77 -15.85 -6.70
C SER A 23 5.48 -16.95 -5.69
N LYS A 24 5.43 -16.65 -4.39
CA LYS A 24 5.20 -17.62 -3.31
C LYS A 24 3.84 -18.31 -3.44
N TYR A 25 2.80 -17.53 -3.78
CA TYR A 25 1.43 -18.01 -3.81
C TYR A 25 0.92 -18.38 -5.20
N ASN A 26 1.76 -18.28 -6.24
CA ASN A 26 1.43 -18.60 -7.63
C ASN A 26 0.23 -17.78 -8.15
N LEU A 27 0.29 -16.45 -7.95
CA LEU A 27 -0.80 -15.52 -8.28
C LEU A 27 -0.68 -15.03 -9.74
N TYR A 28 -1.32 -15.73 -10.68
CA TYR A 28 -1.06 -15.52 -12.12
C TYR A 28 -2.02 -14.58 -12.85
N ASP A 29 -3.07 -14.06 -12.20
CA ASP A 29 -4.01 -13.16 -12.86
C ASP A 29 -3.45 -11.73 -12.89
N GLU A 30 -2.95 -11.34 -14.06
CA GLU A 30 -2.37 -10.01 -14.26
C GLU A 30 -3.38 -8.88 -14.06
N LEU A 31 -4.67 -9.09 -14.35
CA LEU A 31 -5.68 -8.05 -14.17
C LEU A 31 -5.87 -7.75 -12.67
N TYR A 32 -5.99 -8.79 -11.85
CA TYR A 32 -6.12 -8.68 -10.41
C TYR A 32 -4.86 -8.10 -9.76
N ASN A 33 -3.69 -8.63 -10.09
CA ASN A 33 -2.42 -8.15 -9.54
C ASN A 33 -2.19 -6.68 -9.87
N ASN A 34 -2.36 -6.31 -11.15
CA ASN A 34 -2.15 -4.92 -11.57
C ASN A 34 -3.13 -3.97 -10.89
N SER A 35 -4.37 -4.37 -10.65
CA SER A 35 -5.36 -3.53 -9.95
C SER A 35 -4.93 -3.21 -8.52
N ILE A 36 -4.35 -4.18 -7.81
CA ILE A 36 -3.74 -3.95 -6.50
C ILE A 36 -2.52 -3.03 -6.61
N TYR A 37 -1.67 -3.23 -7.61
CA TYR A 37 -0.47 -2.41 -7.78
C TYR A 37 -0.79 -0.93 -8.03
N TYR A 38 -1.85 -0.65 -8.79
CA TYR A 38 -2.35 0.72 -8.94
C TYR A 38 -2.87 1.29 -7.62
N ALA A 39 -3.57 0.50 -6.81
CA ALA A 39 -4.00 0.94 -5.48
C ALA A 39 -2.80 1.22 -4.55
N VAL A 40 -1.74 0.40 -4.61
CA VAL A 40 -0.49 0.61 -3.85
C VAL A 40 0.20 1.90 -4.26
N ASP A 41 0.36 2.14 -5.56
CA ASP A 41 0.92 3.41 -6.07
C ASP A 41 0.08 4.61 -5.59
N SER A 42 -1.25 4.51 -5.62
CA SER A 42 -2.10 5.61 -5.13
C SER A 42 -1.82 5.96 -3.65
N ILE A 43 -1.61 4.94 -2.81
CA ILE A 43 -1.21 5.15 -1.42
C ILE A 43 0.17 5.79 -1.34
N ASP A 44 1.16 5.31 -2.10
CA ASP A 44 2.53 5.85 -2.09
C ASP A 44 2.59 7.34 -2.45
N TYR A 45 1.86 7.76 -3.48
CA TYR A 45 1.81 9.17 -3.88
C TYR A 45 1.21 10.06 -2.80
N HIS A 46 0.10 9.63 -2.19
CA HIS A 46 -0.55 10.40 -1.12
C HIS A 46 0.25 10.39 0.19
N LEU A 47 0.88 9.26 0.52
CA LEU A 47 1.75 9.12 1.69
C LEU A 47 2.96 10.07 1.60
N THR A 48 3.58 10.15 0.42
CA THR A 48 4.73 11.03 0.15
C THR A 48 4.41 12.51 0.35
N ASP A 49 3.21 12.95 -0.05
CA ASP A 49 2.77 14.34 0.13
C ASP A 49 2.54 14.70 1.60
N ILE A 50 1.97 13.78 2.38
CA ILE A 50 1.72 13.98 3.81
C ILE A 50 3.04 14.16 4.56
N TYR A 51 4.06 13.35 4.27
CA TYR A 51 5.33 13.42 5.00
C TYR A 51 6.20 14.61 4.64
N ASN A 52 6.21 15.01 3.38
CA ASN A 52 7.06 16.14 2.97
C ASN A 52 6.53 17.49 3.46
N GLN A 53 5.35 17.54 4.11
CA GLN A 53 4.64 18.76 4.54
C GLN A 53 4.54 19.84 3.45
N ASN A 54 4.68 19.41 2.19
CA ASN A 54 4.72 20.25 1.02
C ASN A 54 3.88 19.55 -0.04
N ILE A 55 2.58 19.84 0.02
CA ILE A 55 1.58 19.24 -0.86
C ILE A 55 1.98 19.56 -2.30
N ASN A 56 2.30 18.52 -3.07
CA ASN A 56 2.52 18.65 -4.49
C ASN A 56 1.22 18.31 -5.23
N PRO A 57 0.53 19.29 -5.85
CA PRO A 57 -0.73 19.02 -6.55
C PRO A 57 -0.61 17.91 -7.61
N LEU A 58 0.57 17.70 -8.19
CA LEU A 58 0.80 16.62 -9.14
C LEU A 58 0.66 15.24 -8.49
N ASN A 59 1.12 15.07 -7.24
CA ASN A 59 1.06 13.78 -6.55
C ASN A 59 -0.38 13.42 -6.19
N ILE A 60 -1.18 14.39 -5.73
CA ILE A 60 -2.63 14.21 -5.56
C ILE A 60 -3.29 13.72 -6.85
N LEU A 61 -3.03 14.43 -7.96
CA LEU A 61 -3.62 14.08 -9.26
C LEU A 61 -3.16 12.69 -9.76
N LEU A 62 -1.93 12.29 -9.45
CA LEU A 62 -1.43 10.95 -9.79
C LEU A 62 -2.08 9.88 -8.92
N GLY A 63 -2.27 10.12 -7.63
CA GLY A 63 -3.03 9.25 -6.74
C GLY A 63 -4.46 9.03 -7.26
N ASP A 64 -5.18 10.11 -7.57
CA ASP A 64 -6.52 10.05 -8.17
C ASP A 64 -6.55 9.28 -9.49
N TYR A 65 -5.57 9.52 -10.36
CA TYR A 65 -5.44 8.78 -11.61
C TYR A 65 -5.28 7.27 -11.37
N PHE A 66 -4.47 6.87 -10.39
CA PHE A 66 -4.27 5.46 -10.08
C PHE A 66 -5.50 4.83 -9.42
N ASN A 67 -6.24 5.58 -8.61
CA ASN A 67 -7.55 5.18 -8.14
C ASN A 67 -8.45 4.85 -9.34
N PHE A 68 -8.68 5.80 -10.24
CA PHE A 68 -9.51 5.60 -11.44
C PHE A 68 -9.05 4.42 -12.30
N THR A 69 -7.74 4.16 -12.35
CA THR A 69 -7.18 3.06 -13.12
C THR A 69 -7.58 1.70 -12.56
N TYR A 70 -7.55 1.48 -11.24
CA TYR A 70 -8.03 0.20 -10.69
C TYR A 70 -9.56 0.09 -10.75
N TYR A 71 -10.29 1.21 -10.63
CA TYR A 71 -11.75 1.24 -10.84
C TYR A 71 -12.11 0.75 -12.24
N ASP A 72 -11.48 1.31 -13.29
CA ASP A 72 -11.75 0.92 -14.69
C ASP A 72 -11.42 -0.56 -14.96
N LYS A 73 -10.36 -1.08 -14.34
CA LYS A 73 -9.97 -2.49 -14.48
C LYS A 73 -10.94 -3.49 -13.86
N LEU A 74 -11.56 -3.11 -12.74
CA LEU A 74 -12.44 -4.00 -11.97
C LEU A 74 -13.92 -3.66 -12.12
N LYS A 75 -14.30 -2.73 -13.01
CA LYS A 75 -15.70 -2.32 -13.21
C LYS A 75 -16.67 -3.48 -13.53
N GLU A 76 -16.16 -4.56 -14.14
CA GLU A 76 -16.93 -5.77 -14.46
C GLU A 76 -16.94 -6.80 -13.31
N ASN A 77 -16.15 -6.58 -12.24
CA ASN A 77 -16.10 -7.43 -11.05
C ASN A 77 -16.31 -6.59 -9.78
N LEU A 78 -17.57 -6.24 -9.54
CA LEU A 78 -17.97 -5.31 -8.48
C LEU A 78 -17.61 -5.81 -7.07
N ASP A 79 -17.61 -7.12 -6.82
CA ASP A 79 -17.23 -7.67 -5.53
C ASP A 79 -15.77 -7.38 -5.20
N LYS A 80 -14.86 -7.67 -6.15
CA LYS A 80 -13.43 -7.36 -6.00
C LYS A 80 -13.17 -5.87 -5.92
N LEU A 81 -13.92 -5.08 -6.70
CA LEU A 81 -13.82 -3.63 -6.65
C LEU A 81 -14.24 -3.08 -5.28
N ALA A 82 -15.32 -3.60 -4.69
CA ALA A 82 -15.78 -3.22 -3.36
C ALA A 82 -14.74 -3.56 -2.29
N MET A 83 -14.07 -4.73 -2.39
CA MET A 83 -13.00 -5.12 -1.48
C MET A 83 -11.83 -4.12 -1.49
N ILE A 84 -11.32 -3.73 -2.67
CA ILE A 84 -10.27 -2.71 -2.75
C ILE A 84 -10.79 -1.36 -2.24
N SER A 85 -11.97 -0.94 -2.66
CA SER A 85 -12.52 0.38 -2.30
C SER A 85 -12.67 0.54 -0.78
N ASN A 86 -13.22 -0.47 -0.10
CA ASN A 86 -13.38 -0.47 1.36
C ASN A 86 -12.02 -0.46 2.09
N THR A 87 -11.00 -1.11 1.53
CA THR A 87 -9.65 -1.08 2.10
C THR A 87 -8.97 0.26 1.85
N MET A 88 -9.14 0.84 0.66
CA MET A 88 -8.60 2.16 0.32
C MET A 88 -9.22 3.25 1.18
N GLU A 89 -10.52 3.21 1.46
CA GLU A 89 -11.18 4.12 2.41
C GLU A 89 -10.47 4.12 3.77
N LYS A 90 -10.25 2.94 4.35
CA LYS A 90 -9.57 2.79 5.64
C LYS A 90 -8.12 3.28 5.58
N ASN A 91 -7.40 2.97 4.51
CA ASN A 91 -6.05 3.49 4.30
C ASN A 91 -6.06 5.03 4.27
N TYR A 92 -6.97 5.66 3.53
CA TYR A 92 -7.08 7.12 3.48
C TYR A 92 -7.46 7.75 4.82
N ILE A 93 -8.35 7.12 5.59
CA ILE A 93 -8.65 7.57 6.96
C ILE A 93 -7.39 7.56 7.83
N ILE A 94 -6.54 6.54 7.69
CA ILE A 94 -5.25 6.48 8.39
C ILE A 94 -4.31 7.58 7.91
N LEU A 95 -4.19 7.76 6.59
CA LEU A 95 -3.35 8.79 5.99
C LEU A 95 -3.76 10.21 6.41
N ALA A 96 -5.04 10.44 6.65
CA ALA A 96 -5.55 11.73 7.12
C ALA A 96 -5.30 12.00 8.61
N LYS A 97 -4.71 11.07 9.37
CA LYS A 97 -4.39 11.28 10.79
C LYS A 97 -3.16 12.17 10.93
N ASP A 98 -3.22 13.09 11.90
CA ASP A 98 -2.06 13.91 12.28
C ASP A 98 -0.89 13.08 12.81
N ASN A 99 -1.18 11.92 13.43
CA ASN A 99 -0.18 11.03 14.01
C ASN A 99 -0.51 9.57 13.68
N PHE A 100 0.50 8.83 13.24
CA PHE A 100 0.41 7.40 12.96
C PHE A 100 0.82 6.58 14.17
N THR A 101 0.07 5.51 14.45
CA THR A 101 0.48 4.49 15.43
C THR A 101 1.23 3.36 14.73
N VAL A 102 1.94 2.51 15.49
CA VAL A 102 2.55 1.28 14.94
C VAL A 102 1.49 0.37 14.30
N ASN A 103 0.28 0.33 14.85
CA ASN A 103 -0.82 -0.46 14.29
C ASN A 103 -1.33 0.13 12.96
N ASP A 104 -1.32 1.45 12.81
CA ASP A 104 -1.64 2.10 11.54
C ASP A 104 -0.62 1.73 10.45
N ILE A 105 0.68 1.76 10.78
CA ILE A 105 1.75 1.37 9.85
C ILE A 105 1.61 -0.12 9.47
N LYS A 106 1.38 -0.99 10.45
CA LYS A 106 1.13 -2.43 10.21
C LYS A 106 -0.08 -2.67 9.32
N TYR A 107 -1.13 -1.88 9.49
CA TYR A 107 -2.32 -1.98 8.66
C TYR A 107 -1.99 -1.54 7.22
N LEU A 108 -1.40 -0.34 7.03
CA LEU A 108 -1.00 0.16 5.72
C LEU A 108 -0.05 -0.79 4.99
N SER A 109 0.87 -1.43 5.71
CA SER A 109 1.85 -2.34 5.10
C SER A 109 1.26 -3.67 4.62
N THR A 110 0.07 -4.06 5.12
CA THR A 110 -0.49 -5.39 4.85
C THR A 110 -1.86 -5.38 4.18
N SER A 111 -2.65 -4.32 4.32
CA SER A 111 -4.07 -4.30 3.94
C SER A 111 -4.31 -4.62 2.47
N LEU A 112 -3.54 -4.03 1.55
CA LEU A 112 -3.67 -4.29 0.11
C LEU A 112 -3.10 -5.66 -0.31
N ALA A 113 -2.10 -6.18 0.40
CA ALA A 113 -1.61 -7.54 0.19
C ALA A 113 -2.62 -8.59 0.66
N ASP A 114 -3.35 -8.31 1.75
CA ASP A 114 -4.43 -9.17 2.23
C ASP A 114 -5.57 -9.25 1.20
N ILE A 115 -5.95 -8.11 0.60
CA ILE A 115 -6.91 -8.09 -0.51
C ILE A 115 -6.36 -8.82 -1.73
N LEU A 116 -5.08 -8.64 -2.06
CA LEU A 116 -4.45 -9.38 -3.16
C LEU A 116 -4.62 -10.88 -2.99
N LEU A 117 -4.30 -11.44 -1.83
CA LEU A 117 -4.44 -12.88 -1.60
C LEU A 117 -5.92 -13.31 -1.58
N SER A 118 -6.79 -12.47 -1.02
CA SER A 118 -8.23 -12.73 -0.97
C SER A 118 -8.85 -12.84 -2.37
N PHE A 119 -8.36 -12.10 -3.37
CA PHE A 119 -8.80 -12.26 -4.76
C PHE A 119 -8.58 -13.67 -5.32
N TYR A 120 -7.67 -14.43 -4.73
CA TYR A 120 -7.34 -15.80 -5.09
C TYR A 120 -7.84 -16.82 -4.07
N ASN A 121 -8.73 -16.41 -3.14
CA ASN A 121 -9.22 -17.24 -2.04
C ASN A 121 -8.06 -17.81 -1.18
N LYS A 122 -7.07 -16.96 -0.89
CA LYS A 122 -5.92 -17.27 -0.04
C LYS A 122 -5.87 -16.28 1.11
N GLU A 123 -5.17 -16.67 2.18
CA GLU A 123 -5.00 -15.86 3.38
C GLU A 123 -3.52 -15.50 3.58
N LEU A 124 -3.30 -14.27 4.03
CA LEU A 124 -1.97 -13.76 4.34
C LEU A 124 -1.51 -14.31 5.70
N SER A 125 -0.43 -15.09 5.69
CA SER A 125 0.12 -15.66 6.93
C SER A 125 0.76 -14.59 7.80
N ASP A 126 0.91 -14.85 9.10
CA ASP A 126 1.54 -13.89 10.01
C ASP A 126 3.02 -13.64 9.67
N LEU A 127 3.73 -14.65 9.18
CA LEU A 127 5.10 -14.49 8.66
C LEU A 127 5.14 -13.56 7.43
N ASP A 128 4.13 -13.62 6.56
CA ASP A 128 4.05 -12.71 5.42
C ASP A 128 3.74 -11.28 5.85
N LYS A 129 2.85 -11.12 6.85
CA LYS A 129 2.56 -9.80 7.43
C LYS A 129 3.82 -9.17 8.04
N GLU A 130 4.61 -9.94 8.78
CA GLU A 130 5.89 -9.49 9.34
C GLU A 130 6.90 -9.12 8.25
N PHE A 131 6.99 -9.94 7.20
CA PHE A 131 7.85 -9.66 6.04
C PHE A 131 7.46 -8.35 5.34
N LEU A 132 6.18 -8.17 5.01
CA LEU A 132 5.68 -6.95 4.36
C LEU A 132 5.87 -5.72 5.24
N PHE A 133 5.61 -5.84 6.54
CA PHE A 133 5.84 -4.74 7.49
C PHE A 133 7.31 -4.32 7.51
N THR A 134 8.22 -5.29 7.51
CA THR A 134 9.67 -5.01 7.45
C THR A 134 10.03 -4.29 6.15
N LYS A 135 9.57 -4.81 5.00
CA LYS A 135 9.78 -4.18 3.68
C LYS A 135 9.24 -2.76 3.58
N PHE A 136 8.06 -2.54 4.14
CA PHE A 136 7.44 -1.21 4.19
C PHE A 136 8.28 -0.25 5.04
N CYS A 137 8.67 -0.64 6.25
CA CYS A 137 9.50 0.17 7.12
C CYS A 137 10.90 0.45 6.52
N GLU A 138 11.48 -0.50 5.79
CA GLU A 138 12.75 -0.29 5.06
C GLU A 138 12.59 0.74 3.93
N ASN A 139 11.49 0.67 3.18
CA ASN A 139 11.23 1.57 2.05
C ASN A 139 10.98 3.01 2.50
N TYR A 140 10.29 3.19 3.63
CA TYR A 140 9.88 4.49 4.15
C TYR A 140 10.62 4.86 5.45
N LYS A 141 11.86 4.38 5.60
CA LYS A 141 12.61 4.46 6.85
C LYS A 141 12.81 5.89 7.33
N GLU A 142 13.07 6.82 6.41
CA GLU A 142 13.31 8.23 6.77
C GLU A 142 12.00 8.92 7.16
N GLU A 143 10.90 8.57 6.48
CA GLU A 143 9.55 9.08 6.73
C GLU A 143 9.00 8.61 8.08
N PHE A 144 9.29 7.37 8.48
CA PHE A 144 8.84 6.78 9.75
C PHE A 144 9.91 6.80 10.86
N LYS A 145 11.03 7.49 10.65
CA LYS A 145 12.17 7.46 11.55
C LYS A 145 11.79 7.75 13.00
N PHE A 146 10.95 8.77 13.22
CA PHE A 146 10.48 9.15 14.55
C PHE A 146 9.60 8.09 15.24
N LEU A 147 8.80 7.33 14.50
CA LEU A 147 7.95 6.27 15.06
C LEU A 147 8.75 4.99 15.31
N LEU A 148 9.67 4.68 14.41
CA LEU A 148 10.54 3.51 14.55
C LEU A 148 11.47 3.69 15.75
N GLU A 149 12.15 4.83 15.88
CA GLU A 149 13.04 5.13 17.01
C GLU A 149 12.31 5.06 18.36
N ASN A 150 11.06 5.55 18.46
CA ASN A 150 10.25 5.46 19.68
C ASN A 150 9.65 4.06 19.93
N SER A 151 9.45 3.24 18.89
CA SER A 151 8.95 1.87 19.04
C SER A 151 10.04 0.89 19.53
N TYR A 152 11.31 1.16 19.24
CA TYR A 152 12.44 0.39 19.78
C TYR A 152 12.74 0.73 21.25
N ILE A 153 12.42 1.94 21.71
CA ILE A 153 12.59 2.34 23.11
C ILE A 153 11.61 1.58 24.04
N ASN A 154 10.47 1.11 23.52
CA ASN A 154 9.49 0.37 24.32
C ASN A 154 9.76 -1.15 24.44
N LYS A 155 10.93 -1.64 24.01
CA LYS A 155 11.39 -3.01 24.33
C LYS A 155 12.28 -3.11 25.56
N ASN A 156 12.73 -1.98 26.13
CA ASN A 156 13.59 -1.95 27.31
C ASN A 156 12.91 -1.39 28.57
N GLY A 157 11.61 -1.06 28.50
CA GLY A 157 10.73 -0.81 29.65
C GLY A 157 11.37 -0.14 30.86
N GLU A 158 11.58 1.18 30.82
CA GLU A 158 11.69 2.00 32.03
C GLU A 158 11.01 3.36 31.77
N ILE A 159 10.26 3.82 32.78
CA ILE A 159 9.61 5.14 32.87
C ILE A 159 10.65 6.17 33.31
#